data_AF-A0A916WAX0-F1
#
_entry.id   AF-A0A916WAX0-F1
#
_cell.length_a   1.000
_cell.length_b   1.000
_cell.length_c   1.000
_cell.angle_alpha   90.00
_cell.angle_beta   90.00
_cell.angle_gamma   90.00
#
_symmetry.space_group_name_H-M   'P 1'
#
loop_
_entity.id
_entity.type
_entity.pdbx_description
1 polymer ?
#
loop_
_entity_poly.entity_id
_entity_poly.type
_entity_poly.pdbx_seq_one_letter_code
_entity_poly.pdbx_strand_id
1 'polypeptide(L)'
;MAKRDSKGRSPGASGNEHWTKLIRNTMEEPAWRALTSTAQALYPWLKLEWRGADANNNGKIRLSVRQAAAKLGVRPDTAAEAFRELQRKGFIVQTEHAHLGVEGAAKAPAYEITELKMPGAERDGRKLYRDWRPGNDFPVQMAPSNNPRGSNGQKTKPRHAFRDVPVLKTVTNMEALS
;
A
#
# COMPACT_ATOMS: atom_id res chain seq x y z
N MET A 1 -40.74 14.17 -22.21
CA MET A 1 -39.63 13.31 -21.73
C MET A 1 -38.81 14.11 -20.72
N ALA A 2 -39.02 13.90 -19.42
CA ALA A 2 -38.31 14.66 -18.38
C ALA A 2 -36.90 14.08 -18.17
N LYS A 3 -35.90 14.97 -18.17
CA LYS A 3 -34.48 14.66 -17.90
C LYS A 3 -34.34 14.02 -16.51
N ARG A 4 -33.60 12.90 -16.43
CA ARG A 4 -33.17 12.31 -15.17
C ARG A 4 -32.09 13.20 -14.55
N ASP A 5 -32.44 13.86 -13.44
CA ASP A 5 -31.47 14.51 -12.58
C ASP A 5 -30.55 13.47 -11.94
N SER A 6 -29.26 13.58 -12.20
CA SER A 6 -28.20 12.88 -11.49
C SER A 6 -27.99 13.51 -10.10
N LYS A 7 -28.97 13.32 -9.20
CA LYS A 7 -28.78 13.63 -7.78
C LYS A 7 -27.85 12.58 -7.19
N GLY A 8 -26.72 13.05 -6.68
CA GLY A 8 -25.73 12.25 -5.98
C GLY A 8 -26.37 11.35 -4.93
N ARG A 9 -25.85 10.13 -4.84
CA ARG A 9 -26.24 9.12 -3.86
C ARG A 9 -26.20 9.74 -2.47
N SER A 10 -27.37 9.86 -1.84
CA SER A 10 -27.49 10.22 -0.43
C SER A 10 -26.54 9.35 0.40
N PRO A 11 -25.80 9.89 1.38
CA PRO A 11 -25.04 9.08 2.31
C PRO A 11 -26.04 8.16 3.00
N GLY A 12 -25.92 6.86 2.79
CA GLY A 12 -26.89 5.89 3.27
C GLY A 12 -27.04 5.98 4.78
N ALA A 13 -28.17 6.49 5.24
CA ALA A 13 -28.68 6.22 6.57
C ALA A 13 -29.34 4.83 6.56
N SER A 14 -28.50 3.80 6.46
CA SER A 14 -28.64 2.56 7.20
C SER A 14 -27.23 2.29 7.74
N GLY A 15 -26.98 2.80 8.95
CA GLY A 15 -25.69 2.76 9.63
C GLY A 15 -25.28 1.36 10.03
N ASN A 16 -25.09 0.47 9.06
CA ASN A 16 -24.38 -0.78 9.29
C ASN A 16 -22.90 -0.46 9.38
N GLU A 17 -22.31 -0.84 10.50
CA GLU A 17 -20.87 -0.81 10.72
C GLU A 17 -20.15 -1.47 9.53
N HIS A 18 -19.10 -0.81 9.03
CA HIS A 18 -18.27 -1.37 7.96
C HIS A 18 -17.08 -2.10 8.56
N TRP A 19 -17.11 -3.42 8.48
CA TRP A 19 -16.11 -4.30 9.11
C TRP A 19 -15.46 -5.22 8.09
N THR A 20 -14.34 -5.83 8.48
CA THR A 20 -13.65 -6.83 7.66
C THR A 20 -13.15 -7.99 8.50
N LYS A 21 -13.09 -9.19 7.92
CA LYS A 21 -12.61 -10.39 8.60
C LYS A 21 -11.08 -10.45 8.55
N LEU A 22 -10.44 -10.70 9.67
CA LEU A 22 -9.06 -11.18 9.71
C LEU A 22 -9.07 -12.66 10.08
N ILE A 23 -8.54 -13.50 9.18
CA ILE A 23 -8.53 -14.95 9.37
C ILE A 23 -7.28 -15.31 10.16
N ARG A 24 -7.45 -15.99 11.30
CA ARG A 24 -6.35 -16.44 12.15
C ARG A 24 -5.29 -17.21 11.37
N ASN A 25 -5.70 -18.18 10.56
CA ASN A 25 -4.76 -18.99 9.77
C ASN A 25 -3.90 -18.11 8.86
N THR A 26 -4.45 -17.06 8.23
CA THR A 26 -3.69 -16.11 7.41
C THR A 26 -2.66 -15.34 8.24
N MET A 27 -3.00 -14.97 9.48
CA MET A 27 -2.09 -14.25 10.38
C MET A 27 -1.02 -15.16 11.01
N GLU A 28 -1.24 -16.47 11.06
CA GLU A 28 -0.27 -17.43 11.58
C GLU A 28 0.79 -17.83 10.54
N GLU A 29 0.55 -17.55 9.25
CA GLU A 29 1.48 -17.85 8.17
C GLU A 29 2.85 -17.17 8.39
N PRO A 30 3.97 -17.83 7.99
CA PRO A 30 5.31 -17.25 8.09
C PRO A 30 5.42 -15.88 7.40
N ALA A 31 4.71 -15.69 6.29
CA ALA A 31 4.65 -14.44 5.56
C ALA A 31 4.08 -13.28 6.38
N TRP A 32 3.07 -13.53 7.23
CA TRP A 32 2.48 -12.50 8.09
C TRP A 32 3.46 -12.06 9.17
N ARG A 33 4.15 -13.02 9.80
CA ARG A 33 5.16 -12.74 10.83
C ARG A 33 6.36 -11.96 10.29
N ALA A 34 6.66 -12.11 9.00
CA ALA A 34 7.75 -11.41 8.31
C ALA A 34 7.40 -9.98 7.87
N LEU A 35 6.13 -9.54 8.01
CA LEU A 35 5.72 -8.16 7.74
C LEU A 35 6.16 -7.23 8.88
N THR A 36 6.45 -5.98 8.54
CA THR A 36 6.54 -4.92 9.56
C THR A 36 5.18 -4.67 10.21
N SER A 37 5.18 -4.11 11.42
CA SER A 37 3.96 -3.70 12.11
C SER A 37 3.11 -2.74 11.28
N THR A 38 3.74 -1.84 10.51
CA THR A 38 3.03 -0.93 9.61
C THR A 38 2.35 -1.68 8.46
N ALA A 39 3.01 -2.68 7.86
CA ALA A 39 2.40 -3.50 6.81
C ALA A 39 1.25 -4.37 7.34
N GLN A 40 1.41 -4.95 8.53
CA GLN A 40 0.32 -5.68 9.21
C GLN A 40 -0.87 -4.76 9.48
N ALA A 41 -0.64 -3.52 9.93
CA ALA A 41 -1.70 -2.53 10.16
C ALA A 41 -2.36 -2.02 8.87
N LEU A 42 -1.62 -1.97 7.76
CA LEU A 42 -2.15 -1.56 6.45
C LEU A 42 -3.14 -2.58 5.86
N TYR A 43 -2.90 -3.87 6.07
CA TYR A 43 -3.70 -4.93 5.44
C TYR A 43 -5.21 -4.86 5.77
N PRO A 44 -5.65 -4.66 7.03
CA PRO A 44 -7.05 -4.43 7.35
C PRO A 44 -7.66 -3.24 6.60
N TRP A 45 -6.94 -2.12 6.49
CA TRP A 45 -7.41 -0.95 5.75
C TRP A 45 -7.64 -1.24 4.27
N LEU A 46 -6.82 -2.10 3.66
CA LEU A 46 -7.06 -2.55 2.29
C LEU A 46 -8.27 -3.46 2.18
N LYS A 47 -8.46 -4.40 3.11
CA LYS A 47 -9.64 -5.26 3.12
C LYS A 47 -10.93 -4.48 3.35
N LEU A 48 -10.90 -3.36 4.07
CA LEU A 48 -12.04 -2.47 4.23
C LEU A 48 -12.44 -1.77 2.91
N GLU A 49 -11.57 -1.66 1.92
CA GLU A 49 -11.94 -1.12 0.61
C GLU A 49 -12.65 -2.16 -0.30
N TRP A 50 -12.71 -3.41 0.13
CA TRP A 50 -13.43 -4.48 -0.58
C TRP A 50 -14.93 -4.40 -0.30
N ARG A 51 -15.75 -4.49 -1.36
CA ARG A 51 -17.21 -4.26 -1.30
C ARG A 51 -18.03 -5.52 -1.05
N GLY A 52 -17.40 -6.64 -0.71
CA GLY A 52 -18.07 -7.92 -0.51
C GLY A 52 -18.19 -8.76 -1.79
N ALA A 53 -18.75 -9.97 -1.65
CA ALA A 53 -18.85 -10.94 -2.74
C ALA A 53 -19.83 -10.52 -3.84
N ASP A 54 -20.97 -9.93 -3.47
CA ASP A 54 -22.03 -9.51 -4.40
C ASP A 54 -21.59 -8.35 -5.31
N ALA A 55 -20.70 -7.50 -4.80
CA ALA A 55 -20.15 -6.35 -5.50
C ALA A 55 -18.61 -6.45 -5.60
N ASN A 56 -18.10 -7.64 -5.94
CA ASN A 56 -16.67 -7.94 -5.88
C ASN A 56 -15.83 -7.01 -6.75
N ASN A 57 -15.08 -6.12 -6.09
CA ASN A 57 -14.13 -5.20 -6.70
C ASN A 57 -12.67 -5.65 -6.52
N ASN A 58 -12.41 -6.93 -6.18
CA ASN A 58 -11.06 -7.44 -6.07
C ASN A 58 -10.31 -7.28 -7.40
N GLY A 59 -9.04 -6.85 -7.33
CA GLY A 59 -8.25 -6.42 -8.49
C GLY A 59 -8.54 -4.98 -8.94
N LYS A 60 -9.51 -4.29 -8.33
CA LYS A 60 -9.82 -2.86 -8.55
C LYS A 60 -9.82 -2.07 -7.23
N ILE A 61 -9.24 -2.65 -6.17
CA ILE A 61 -9.16 -2.01 -4.86
C ILE A 61 -8.17 -0.85 -4.94
N ARG A 62 -8.59 0.35 -4.53
CA ARG A 62 -7.78 1.56 -4.63
C ARG A 62 -7.70 2.25 -3.28
N LEU A 63 -6.52 2.20 -2.68
CA LEU A 63 -6.15 3.01 -1.53
C LEU A 63 -4.84 3.71 -1.88
N SER A 64 -4.84 5.03 -1.95
CA SER A 64 -3.62 5.77 -2.24
C SER A 64 -2.65 5.74 -1.05
N VAL A 65 -1.36 5.87 -1.34
CA VAL A 65 -0.31 5.98 -0.29
C VAL A 65 -0.60 7.11 0.69
N ARG A 66 -1.13 8.25 0.20
CA ARG A 66 -1.48 9.40 1.05
C ARG A 66 -2.64 9.10 1.99
N GLN A 67 -3.69 8.43 1.48
CA GLN A 67 -4.82 7.99 2.31
C GLN A 67 -4.39 6.94 3.33
N ALA A 68 -3.57 5.97 2.92
CA ALA A 68 -3.01 4.96 3.82
C ALA A 68 -2.15 5.61 4.92
N ALA A 69 -1.29 6.56 4.56
CA ALA A 69 -0.46 7.31 5.51
C ALA A 69 -1.31 8.05 6.55
N ALA A 70 -2.38 8.73 6.11
CA ALA A 70 -3.31 9.41 7.01
C ALA A 70 -4.05 8.44 7.94
N LYS A 71 -4.52 7.30 7.42
CA LYS A 71 -5.21 6.26 8.20
C LYS A 71 -4.30 5.59 9.23
N LEU A 72 -3.02 5.43 8.91
CA LEU A 72 -2.02 4.79 9.77
C LEU A 72 -1.30 5.77 10.71
N GLY A 73 -1.41 7.08 10.48
CA GLY A 73 -0.65 8.09 11.23
C GLY A 73 0.86 8.06 10.95
N VAL A 74 1.28 7.66 9.74
CA VAL A 74 2.70 7.53 9.36
C VAL A 74 3.07 8.45 8.21
N ARG A 75 4.38 8.57 7.94
CA ARG A 75 4.85 9.31 6.76
C ARG A 75 4.47 8.56 5.46
N PRO A 76 4.23 9.28 4.35
CA PRO A 76 3.92 8.67 3.06
C PRO A 76 4.96 7.64 2.59
N ASP A 77 6.25 7.86 2.87
CA ASP A 77 7.31 6.92 2.52
C ASP A 77 7.18 5.59 3.27
N THR A 78 6.81 5.64 4.55
CA THR A 78 6.57 4.45 5.38
C THR A 78 5.34 3.69 4.89
N ALA A 79 4.25 4.40 4.55
CA ALA A 79 3.07 3.77 3.96
C ALA A 79 3.38 3.15 2.59
N ALA A 80 4.18 3.81 1.75
CA ALA A 80 4.62 3.28 0.48
C ALA A 80 5.43 1.99 0.65
N GLU A 81 6.33 1.94 1.65
CA GLU A 81 7.08 0.73 1.94
C GLU A 81 6.19 -0.42 2.44
N ALA A 82 5.19 -0.11 3.27
CA ALA A 82 4.19 -1.09 3.72
C ALA A 82 3.43 -1.74 2.54
N PHE A 83 3.05 -0.95 1.52
CA PHE A 83 2.47 -1.50 0.28
C PHE A 83 3.42 -2.44 -0.45
N ARG A 84 4.72 -2.13 -0.49
CA ARG A 84 5.73 -2.99 -1.13
C ARG A 84 5.95 -4.26 -0.33
N GLU A 85 5.96 -4.21 1.00
CA GLU A 85 6.05 -5.39 1.85
C GLU A 85 4.88 -6.34 1.64
N LEU A 86 3.64 -5.82 1.63
CA LEU A 86 2.47 -6.67 1.36
C LEU A 86 2.56 -7.35 -0.01
N GLN A 87 3.15 -6.69 -1.01
CA GLN A 87 3.42 -7.30 -2.31
C GLN A 87 4.52 -8.36 -2.23
N ARG A 88 5.67 -8.04 -1.62
CA ARG A 88 6.80 -8.97 -1.44
C ARG A 88 6.40 -10.25 -0.71
N LYS A 89 5.51 -10.15 0.27
CA LYS A 89 5.00 -11.29 1.05
C LYS A 89 3.76 -11.94 0.44
N GLY A 90 3.28 -11.47 -0.72
CA GLY A 90 2.20 -12.11 -1.47
C GLY A 90 0.79 -11.89 -0.91
N PHE A 91 0.57 -10.89 -0.05
CA PHE A 91 -0.78 -10.54 0.44
C PHE A 91 -1.58 -9.72 -0.57
N ILE A 92 -0.90 -8.90 -1.36
CA ILE A 92 -1.53 -8.12 -2.43
C ILE A 92 -0.72 -8.20 -3.73
N VAL A 93 -1.39 -8.00 -4.85
CA VAL A 93 -0.76 -7.85 -6.17
C VAL A 93 -1.26 -6.56 -6.79
N GLN A 94 -0.34 -5.75 -7.30
CA GLN A 94 -0.71 -4.57 -8.07
C GLN A 94 -1.23 -4.99 -9.45
N THR A 95 -2.48 -4.66 -9.74
CA THR A 95 -3.16 -5.00 -11.01
C THR A 95 -3.12 -3.85 -12.02
N GLU A 96 -3.10 -2.60 -11.54
CA GLU A 96 -2.96 -1.41 -12.38
C GLU A 96 -1.90 -0.45 -11.80
N HIS A 97 -1.10 0.14 -12.67
CA HIS A 97 -0.17 1.21 -12.31
C HIS A 97 -0.91 2.52 -12.01
N ALA A 98 -0.35 3.30 -11.08
CA ALA A 98 -0.74 4.70 -10.95
C ALA A 98 -0.42 5.43 -12.26
N HIS A 99 -1.38 6.18 -12.77
CA HIS A 99 -1.22 6.98 -13.97
C HIS A 99 -1.92 8.32 -13.81
N LEU A 100 -1.42 9.33 -14.52
CA LEU A 100 -2.10 10.61 -14.65
C LEU A 100 -3.16 10.46 -15.74
N GLY A 101 -4.44 10.65 -15.39
CA GLY A 101 -5.51 10.67 -16.39
C GLY A 101 -5.34 11.84 -17.35
N VAL A 102 -5.94 11.72 -18.54
CA VAL A 102 -5.95 12.79 -19.56
C VAL A 102 -6.54 14.11 -19.05
N GLU A 103 -7.43 14.05 -18.06
CA GLU A 103 -8.02 15.22 -17.39
C GLU A 103 -7.12 15.82 -16.28
N GLY A 104 -5.90 15.30 -16.09
CA GLY A 104 -4.97 15.75 -15.05
C GLY A 104 -5.25 15.18 -13.66
N ALA A 105 -6.28 14.35 -13.50
CA ALA A 105 -6.55 13.64 -12.25
C ALA A 105 -5.64 12.40 -12.11
N ALA A 106 -4.79 12.39 -11.09
CA ALA A 106 -3.94 11.23 -10.79
C ALA A 106 -4.79 10.06 -10.25
N LYS A 107 -4.68 8.89 -10.89
CA LYS A 107 -5.37 7.67 -10.45
C LYS A 107 -4.44 6.82 -9.60
N ALA A 108 -4.92 6.45 -8.42
CA ALA A 108 -4.21 5.56 -7.52
C ALA A 108 -4.04 4.15 -8.13
N PRO A 109 -2.98 3.40 -7.75
CA PRO A 109 -2.82 2.01 -8.14
C PRO A 109 -4.04 1.18 -7.78
N ALA A 110 -4.34 0.17 -8.60
CA ALA A 110 -5.30 -0.86 -8.24
C ALA A 110 -4.57 -2.10 -7.69
N TYR A 111 -5.20 -2.73 -6.71
CA TYR A 111 -4.68 -3.92 -6.06
C TYR A 111 -5.70 -5.06 -6.07
N GLU A 112 -5.17 -6.26 -6.15
CA GLU A 112 -5.82 -7.51 -5.75
C GLU A 112 -5.37 -7.86 -4.33
N ILE A 113 -6.31 -8.29 -3.51
CA ILE A 113 -6.03 -8.98 -2.25
C ILE A 113 -6.04 -10.47 -2.56
N THR A 114 -4.89 -11.12 -2.42
CA THR A 114 -4.68 -12.52 -2.88
C THR A 114 -5.45 -13.52 -2.04
N GLU A 115 -5.80 -13.18 -0.80
CA GLU A 115 -6.69 -13.97 0.06
C GLU A 115 -8.09 -14.11 -0.54
N LEU A 116 -8.55 -13.09 -1.28
CA LEU A 116 -9.91 -13.00 -1.78
C LEU A 116 -10.03 -13.57 -3.19
N LYS A 117 -11.19 -14.15 -3.49
CA LYS A 117 -11.55 -14.63 -4.81
C LYS A 117 -11.65 -13.48 -5.82
N MET A 118 -11.14 -13.69 -7.03
CA MET A 118 -11.25 -12.72 -8.13
C MET A 118 -12.67 -12.69 -8.73
N PRO A 119 -13.14 -11.55 -9.27
CA PRO A 119 -14.45 -11.47 -9.91
C PRO A 119 -14.55 -12.46 -11.08
N GLY A 120 -15.61 -13.28 -11.10
CA GLY A 120 -15.84 -14.27 -12.15
C GLY A 120 -14.93 -15.51 -12.13
N ALA A 121 -14.00 -15.61 -11.16
CA ALA A 121 -13.20 -16.83 -11.00
C ALA A 121 -14.08 -17.98 -10.48
N GLU A 122 -13.71 -19.23 -10.74
CA GLU A 122 -14.31 -20.39 -10.07
C GLU A 122 -13.56 -20.72 -8.78
N ARG A 123 -12.22 -20.68 -8.85
CA ARG A 123 -11.31 -20.99 -7.75
C ARG A 123 -11.33 -19.90 -6.66
N ASP A 124 -10.91 -20.29 -5.46
CA ASP A 124 -10.69 -19.39 -4.33
C ASP A 124 -9.52 -18.42 -4.61
N GLY A 125 -9.29 -17.45 -3.72
CA GLY A 125 -8.15 -16.53 -3.79
C GLY A 125 -6.82 -17.26 -3.92
N ARG A 126 -5.87 -16.64 -4.64
CA ARG A 126 -4.55 -17.23 -4.95
C ARG A 126 -3.71 -17.52 -3.70
N LYS A 127 -3.88 -16.72 -2.63
CA LYS A 127 -3.20 -16.87 -1.34
C LYS A 127 -1.67 -17.01 -1.46
N LEU A 128 -1.05 -16.17 -2.30
CA LEU A 128 0.39 -16.25 -2.61
C LEU A 128 1.29 -16.19 -1.36
N TYR A 129 0.82 -15.58 -0.28
CA TYR A 129 1.49 -15.56 1.01
C TYR A 129 1.79 -16.95 1.60
N ARG A 130 1.07 -18.00 1.17
CA ARG A 130 1.35 -19.39 1.56
C ARG A 130 2.59 -19.97 0.88
N ASP A 131 2.90 -19.48 -0.31
CA ASP A 131 4.05 -19.93 -1.10
C ASP A 131 5.31 -19.12 -0.78
N TRP A 132 5.16 -17.99 -0.08
CA TRP A 132 6.28 -17.16 0.34
C TRP A 132 7.24 -17.91 1.28
N ARG A 133 8.54 -17.66 1.13
CA ARG A 133 9.60 -18.19 2.00
C ARG A 133 10.61 -17.09 2.36
N PRO A 134 11.25 -17.14 3.54
CA PRO A 134 12.33 -16.20 3.88
C PRO A 134 13.40 -16.15 2.79
N GLY A 135 13.73 -14.93 2.33
CA GLY A 135 14.70 -14.71 1.25
C GLY A 135 14.13 -14.87 -0.17
N ASN A 136 12.90 -15.34 -0.34
CA ASN A 136 12.23 -15.47 -1.63
C ASN A 136 10.99 -14.56 -1.69
N ASP A 137 11.23 -13.25 -1.81
CA ASP A 137 10.18 -12.25 -1.93
C ASP A 137 9.60 -12.21 -3.35
N PHE A 138 8.29 -12.04 -3.46
CA PHE A 138 7.62 -11.81 -4.74
C PHE A 138 8.06 -10.48 -5.37
N PRO A 139 8.13 -10.40 -6.71
CA PRO A 139 8.53 -9.18 -7.40
C PRO A 139 7.53 -8.05 -7.14
N VAL A 140 8.05 -6.86 -6.86
CA VAL A 140 7.25 -5.64 -6.69
C VAL A 140 7.36 -4.78 -7.95
N GLN A 141 6.23 -4.32 -8.45
CA GLN A 141 6.18 -3.36 -9.54
C GLN A 141 6.67 -2.00 -9.04
N MET A 142 7.91 -1.63 -9.38
CA MET A 142 8.47 -0.32 -9.06
C MET A 142 8.38 0.60 -10.26
N ALA A 143 7.88 1.83 -10.04
CA ALA A 143 8.07 2.89 -11.03
C ALA A 143 9.58 3.16 -11.18
N PRO A 144 10.12 3.18 -12.41
CA PRO A 144 11.51 3.53 -12.62
C PRO A 144 11.76 4.96 -12.13
N SER A 145 12.96 5.22 -11.61
CA SER A 145 13.37 6.60 -11.36
C SER A 145 13.38 7.35 -12.69
N ASN A 146 12.81 8.57 -12.74
CA ASN A 146 12.88 9.43 -13.92
C ASN A 146 14.33 9.76 -14.33
N ASN A 147 15.28 9.62 -13.41
CA ASN A 147 16.69 9.80 -13.66
C ASN A 147 17.49 8.71 -12.92
N PRO A 148 17.58 7.49 -13.48
CA PRO A 148 18.22 6.37 -12.79
C PRO A 148 19.74 6.48 -12.77
N ARG A 149 20.35 7.25 -13.69
CA ARG A 149 21.80 7.42 -13.82
C ARG A 149 22.32 8.77 -13.31
N GLY A 150 21.45 9.66 -12.86
CA GLY A 150 21.85 11.00 -12.42
C GLY A 150 22.35 11.91 -13.55
N SER A 151 22.23 11.53 -14.83
CA SER A 151 22.88 12.21 -15.96
C SER A 151 22.45 13.66 -16.14
N ASN A 152 21.23 14.00 -15.72
CA ASN A 152 20.65 15.31 -15.97
C ASN A 152 21.09 16.41 -14.98
N GLY A 153 22.13 16.21 -14.18
CA GLY A 153 22.82 17.27 -13.42
C GLY A 153 22.00 18.00 -12.36
N GLN A 154 20.69 17.76 -12.27
CA GLN A 154 19.88 18.24 -11.18
C GLN A 154 20.25 17.44 -9.94
N LYS A 155 20.59 18.16 -8.87
CA LYS A 155 20.76 17.65 -7.50
C LYS A 155 19.43 17.09 -6.96
N THR A 156 18.77 16.19 -7.69
CA THR A 156 17.70 15.37 -7.13
C THR A 156 18.37 14.49 -6.09
N LYS A 157 18.16 14.84 -4.81
CA LYS A 157 18.71 14.09 -3.67
C LYS A 157 18.56 12.60 -3.97
N PRO A 158 19.64 11.81 -3.91
CA PRO A 158 19.48 10.36 -3.91
C PRO A 158 18.47 10.00 -2.82
N ARG A 159 17.61 9.01 -3.08
CA ARG A 159 16.72 8.46 -2.05
C ARG A 159 17.57 8.26 -0.81
N HIS A 160 17.16 8.85 0.32
CA HIS A 160 17.81 8.60 1.60
C HIS A 160 17.97 7.09 1.76
N ALA A 161 19.20 6.60 1.61
CA ALA A 161 19.52 5.24 2.00
C ALA A 161 19.23 5.22 3.51
N PHE A 162 18.31 4.35 3.91
CA PHE A 162 17.80 4.25 5.27
C PHE A 162 18.88 3.70 6.21
N ARG A 163 20.02 4.41 6.38
CA ARG A 163 21.15 4.06 7.25
C ARG A 163 22.26 5.10 7.43
N ASP A 164 22.11 6.36 7.00
CA ASP A 164 23.00 7.42 7.50
C ASP A 164 22.48 7.89 8.87
N VAL A 165 22.95 7.25 9.93
CA VAL A 165 22.92 7.85 11.27
C VAL A 165 23.65 9.21 11.18
N PRO A 166 23.11 10.30 11.74
CA PRO A 166 23.95 11.43 12.08
C PRO A 166 24.90 10.92 13.17
N VAL A 167 26.14 10.61 12.78
CA VAL A 167 27.25 10.67 13.72
C VAL A 167 27.31 12.13 14.14
N LEU A 168 26.79 12.45 15.33
CA LEU A 168 27.12 13.68 16.02
C LEU A 168 28.61 13.64 16.36
N LYS A 169 29.46 14.04 15.40
CA LYS A 169 30.80 14.49 15.70
C LYS A 169 30.72 16.00 15.93
N THR A 170 30.67 16.38 17.20
CA THR A 170 31.16 17.68 17.65
C THR A 170 31.77 17.55 19.03
N VAL A 171 33.09 17.34 18.99
CA VAL A 171 34.13 17.93 19.84
C VAL A 171 33.65 18.85 20.97
N THR A 172 33.94 18.43 22.21
CA THR A 172 33.95 19.31 23.38
C THR A 172 35.11 20.29 23.24
N ASN A 173 34.82 21.58 23.10
CA ASN A 173 35.82 22.63 23.27
C ASN A 173 35.81 23.03 24.75
N MET A 174 36.71 22.46 25.55
CA MET A 174 36.93 22.88 26.94
C MET A 174 37.96 24.01 26.96
N GLU A 175 37.55 25.22 26.60
CA GLU A 175 38.35 26.43 26.84
C GLU A 175 37.41 27.65 26.72
N ALA A 176 36.70 27.95 27.81
CA ALA A 176 36.18 29.28 28.19
C ALA A 176 35.18 29.15 29.35
N LEU A 177 35.64 28.63 30.49
CA LEU A 177 35.04 28.88 31.81
C LEU A 177 36.17 28.83 32.84
N SER A 178 36.93 29.92 32.90
CA SER A 178 37.73 30.34 34.04
C SER A 178 37.58 31.84 34.21
#